data_AF-A0A5B8US20-F1
#
_entry.id   AF-A0A5B8US20-F1
#
_cell.length_a   1.000
_cell.length_b   1.000
_cell.length_c   1.000
_cell.angle_alpha   90.00
_cell.angle_beta   90.00
_cell.angle_gamma   90.00
#
_symmetry.space_group_name_H-M   'P 1'
#
loop_
_entity.id
_entity.type
_entity.pdbx_description
1 polymer ?
#
loop_
_entity_poly.entity_id
_entity_poly.type
_entity_poly.pdbx_seq_one_letter_code
_entity_poly.pdbx_strand_id
1 'polypeptide(L)'
;MTLQNSTLKETTIIALLQDIKEKNFLGAPVENIDIAAAITFVTDKELVTRTEYGNFELSNKGLDLLFGAISWESLNGNNKH
;
A
#
# COMPACT_ATOMS: atom_id res chain seq x y z
N MET A 1 -6.33 -26.55 -5.33
CA MET A 1 -5.14 -25.77 -4.93
C MET A 1 -5.62 -24.63 -4.09
N THR A 2 -5.35 -24.65 -2.79
CA THR A 2 -5.71 -23.55 -1.89
C THR A 2 -4.64 -22.49 -2.05
N LEU A 3 -4.99 -21.32 -2.58
CA LEU A 3 -4.13 -20.15 -2.54
C LEU A 3 -3.76 -19.93 -1.08
N GLN A 4 -2.48 -20.12 -0.74
CA GLN A 4 -1.96 -19.71 0.55
C GLN A 4 -2.22 -18.21 0.65
N ASN A 5 -3.00 -17.81 1.65
CA ASN A 5 -3.15 -16.42 2.04
C ASN A 5 -1.76 -15.87 2.34
N SER A 6 -1.10 -15.23 1.37
CA SER A 6 0.02 -14.35 1.64
C SER A 6 -0.52 -13.27 2.57
N THR A 7 -0.27 -13.39 3.87
CA THR A 7 -0.53 -12.30 4.79
C THR A 7 0.31 -11.13 4.31
N LEU A 8 -0.37 -10.10 3.79
CA LEU A 8 0.27 -8.88 3.33
C LEU A 8 1.12 -8.33 4.47
N LYS A 9 2.42 -8.20 4.22
CA LYS A 9 3.38 -7.77 5.25
C LYS A 9 3.46 -6.25 5.27
N GLU A 10 3.45 -5.68 6.47
CA GLU A 10 3.68 -4.24 6.69
C GLU A 10 4.94 -3.76 5.94
N THR A 11 6.03 -4.54 6.00
CA THR A 11 7.28 -4.24 5.29
C THR A 11 7.11 -4.05 3.79
N THR A 12 6.21 -4.82 3.16
CA THR A 12 5.92 -4.70 1.72
C THR A 12 5.17 -3.40 1.41
N ILE A 13 4.25 -3.00 2.29
CA ILE A 13 3.49 -1.75 2.14
C ILE A 13 4.38 -0.54 2.38
N ILE A 14 5.18 -0.54 3.46
CA ILE A 14 6.12 0.55 3.73
C ILE A 14 7.13 0.69 2.58
N ALA A 15 7.66 -0.41 2.05
CA ALA A 15 8.55 -0.37 0.89
C ALA A 15 7.87 0.20 -0.36
N LEU A 16 6.62 -0.17 -0.62
CA LEU A 16 5.84 0.37 -1.74
C LEU A 16 5.59 1.89 -1.58
N LEU A 17 5.18 2.35 -0.40
CA LEU A 17 4.95 3.77 -0.13
C LEU A 17 6.24 4.59 -0.26
N GLN A 18 7.37 4.04 0.20
CA GLN A 18 8.67 4.66 0.03
C GLN A 18 9.07 4.75 -1.46
N ASP A 19 8.85 3.69 -2.25
CA ASP A 19 9.15 3.71 -3.68
C ASP A 19 8.26 4.70 -4.45
N ILE A 20 6.96 4.79 -4.11
CA ILE A 20 6.04 5.80 -4.66
C ILE A 20 6.53 7.22 -4.35
N LYS A 21 6.93 7.48 -3.10
CA LYS A 21 7.48 8.78 -2.68
C LYS A 21 8.73 9.19 -3.46
N GLU A 22 9.62 8.23 -3.75
CA GLU A 22 10.92 8.50 -4.38
C GLU A 22 10.86 8.57 -5.91
N LYS A 23 9.92 7.85 -6.55
CA LYS A 23 9.97 7.60 -8.00
C LYS A 23 8.69 7.88 -8.78
N ASN A 24 7.58 8.24 -8.12
CA ASN A 24 6.24 8.25 -8.75
C ASN A 24 6.03 6.95 -9.53
N PHE A 25 5.74 5.87 -8.80
CA PHE A 25 5.55 4.54 -9.38
C PHE A 25 4.52 4.61 -10.53
N LEU A 26 5.01 4.47 -11.76
CA LEU A 26 4.17 4.18 -12.93
C LEU A 26 3.48 2.87 -12.58
N GLY A 27 2.14 2.80 -12.64
CA GLY A 27 1.36 1.60 -12.31
C GLY A 27 1.67 0.43 -13.24
N ALA A 28 2.89 -0.11 -13.13
CA ALA A 28 3.48 -1.12 -13.99
C ALA A 28 2.55 -2.33 -13.99
N PRO A 29 2.41 -3.03 -15.14
CA PRO A 29 1.56 -4.20 -15.22
C PRO A 29 1.94 -5.17 -14.11
N VAL A 30 1.00 -5.37 -13.18
CA VAL A 30 1.28 -6.02 -11.91
C VAL A 30 1.26 -7.53 -12.12
N GLU A 31 2.40 -8.07 -12.54
CA GLU A 31 2.57 -9.52 -12.76
C GLU A 31 2.86 -10.30 -11.46
N ASN A 32 3.16 -9.59 -10.36
CA ASN A 32 3.43 -10.19 -9.06
C ASN A 32 2.22 -10.09 -8.12
N ILE A 33 1.69 -11.23 -7.67
CA ILE A 33 0.50 -11.33 -6.81
C ILE A 33 0.66 -10.52 -5.50
N ASP A 34 1.85 -10.50 -4.89
CA ASP A 34 2.08 -9.75 -3.64
C ASP A 34 2.06 -8.23 -3.88
N ILE A 35 2.53 -7.78 -5.04
CA ILE A 35 2.48 -6.37 -5.43
C ILE A 35 1.03 -5.98 -5.79
N ALA A 36 0.26 -6.86 -6.43
CA ALA A 36 -1.14 -6.61 -6.74
C ALA A 36 -1.96 -6.44 -5.46
N ALA A 37 -1.79 -7.34 -4.50
CA ALA A 37 -2.43 -7.25 -3.19
C ALA A 37 -2.00 -5.96 -2.45
N ALA A 38 -0.72 -5.57 -2.55
CA ALA A 38 -0.23 -4.34 -1.95
C ALA A 38 -0.84 -3.08 -2.57
N ILE A 39 -0.89 -2.99 -3.91
CA ILE A 39 -1.51 -1.88 -4.66
C ILE A 39 -3.00 -1.76 -4.29
N THR A 40 -3.74 -2.87 -4.27
CA THR A 40 -5.14 -2.90 -3.86
C THR A 40 -5.27 -2.38 -2.43
N PHE A 41 -4.46 -2.88 -1.50
CA PHE A 41 -4.50 -2.44 -0.11
C PHE A 41 -4.25 -0.94 0.05
N VAL A 42 -3.19 -0.39 -0.55
CA VAL A 42 -2.86 1.04 -0.40
C VAL A 42 -3.91 1.94 -1.04
N THR A 43 -4.57 1.46 -2.09
CA THR A 43 -5.67 2.16 -2.76
C THR A 43 -6.94 2.12 -1.90
N ASP A 44 -7.35 0.94 -1.43
CA ASP A 44 -8.55 0.74 -0.60
C ASP A 44 -8.45 1.46 0.74
N LYS A 45 -7.24 1.60 1.29
CA LYS A 45 -6.99 2.33 2.54
C LYS A 45 -6.76 3.82 2.34
N GLU A 46 -6.85 4.31 1.10
CA GLU A 46 -6.64 5.71 0.72
C GLU A 46 -5.26 6.24 1.12
N LEU A 47 -4.25 5.36 1.14
CA LEU A 47 -2.86 5.72 1.41
C LEU A 47 -2.20 6.34 0.17
N VAL A 48 -2.75 6.03 -1.01
CA VAL A 48 -2.32 6.58 -2.29
C VAL A 48 -3.51 7.07 -3.09
N THR A 49 -3.28 7.99 -4.02
CA THR A 49 -4.25 8.43 -5.02
C THR A 49 -3.69 8.13 -6.40
N ARG A 50 -4.55 7.60 -7.28
CA ARG A 50 -4.17 7.36 -8.67
C ARG A 50 -4.36 8.65 -9.49
N THR A 51 -3.32 9.06 -10.20
CA THR A 51 -3.37 10.25 -11.05
C THR A 51 -3.95 9.93 -12.43
N GLU A 52 -4.28 10.98 -13.20
CA GLU A 52 -4.85 10.86 -14.56
C GLU A 52 -3.94 10.09 -15.53
N TYR A 53 -2.63 10.08 -15.28
CA TYR A 53 -1.63 9.36 -16.09
C TYR A 53 -1.37 7.93 -15.61
N GLY A 54 -2.13 7.45 -14.63
CA GLY A 54 -1.99 6.11 -14.08
C GLY A 54 -0.83 5.94 -13.10
N ASN A 55 -0.23 7.03 -12.63
CA ASN A 55 0.76 7.03 -11.55
C ASN A 55 0.06 6.98 -10.19
N PHE A 56 0.83 6.69 -9.15
CA PHE A 56 0.39 6.83 -7.77
C PHE A 56 1.11 8.00 -7.09
N GLU A 57 0.36 8.74 -6.29
CA GLU A 57 0.87 9.76 -5.37
C GLU A 57 0.48 9.39 -3.94
N LEU A 58 1.35 9.69 -2.97
CA LEU A 58 1.03 9.49 -1.56
C LEU A 58 -0.05 10.48 -1.11
N SER A 59 -1.07 9.98 -0.41
CA SER A 59 -1.96 10.84 0.37
C SER A 59 -1.29 11.26 1.68
N ASN A 60 -1.88 12.23 2.38
CA ASN A 60 -1.44 12.58 3.74
C ASN A 60 -1.47 11.35 4.67
N LYS A 61 -2.47 10.47 4.52
CA LYS A 61 -2.59 9.23 5.30
C LYS A 61 -1.50 8.23 4.96
N GLY A 62 -1.09 8.16 3.69
CA GLY A 62 0.07 7.37 3.27
C GLY A 62 1.38 7.88 3.84
N LEU A 63 1.57 9.19 3.89
CA LEU A 63 2.70 9.84 4.55
C LEU A 63 2.69 9.59 6.06
N ASP A 64 1.53 9.70 6.70
CA ASP A 64 1.39 9.45 8.13
C ASP A 64 1.75 8.00 8.48
N LEU A 65 1.37 7.02 7.66
CA LEU A 65 1.80 5.64 7.86
C LEU A 65 3.30 5.49 7.65
N LEU A 66 3.83 6.06 6.57
CA LEU A 66 5.24 5.98 6.21
C LEU A 66 6.16 6.57 7.30
N PHE A 67 5.72 7.64 7.95
CA PHE A 67 6.47 8.30 9.02
C PHE A 67 6.08 7.82 10.43
N GLY A 68 5.16 6.86 10.55
CA GLY A 68 4.76 6.28 11.83
C GLY A 68 3.83 7.16 12.68
N ALA A 69 3.20 8.18 12.09
CA ALA A 69 2.15 8.95 12.74
C ALA A 69 0.84 8.14 12.90
N ILE A 70 0.61 7.14 12.05
CA ILE A 70 -0.41 6.11 12.23
C ILE A 70 0.21 4.72 12.17
N SER A 71 -0.34 3.76 12.93
CA SER A 71 0.19 2.39 12.98
C SER A 71 -0.47 1.49 11.95
N TRP A 72 0.28 0.47 11.49
CA TRP A 72 -0.23 -0.57 10.61
C TRP A 72 -1.48 -1.28 11.16
N GLU A 73 -1.50 -1.54 12.47
CA GLU A 73 -2.61 -2.21 13.16
C GLU A 73 -3.91 -1.40 13.09
N SER A 74 -3.81 -0.06 13.15
CA SER A 74 -4.95 0.84 13.02
C SER A 74 -5.57 0.79 11.62
N LEU A 75 -4.77 0.49 10.59
CA LEU A 75 -5.22 0.37 9.20
C LEU A 75 -5.77 -1.01 8.87
N ASN A 76 -5.14 -2.07 9.38
CA ASN A 76 -5.50 -3.45 9.07
C ASN A 76 -6.70 -3.95 9.90
N GLY A 77 -7.21 -3.16 10.84
CA GLY A 77 -8.46 -3.47 11.55
C GLY A 77 -8.30 -4.56 12.62
N ASN A 78 -7.15 -4.65 13.27
CA ASN A 78 -7.01 -5.48 14.48
C ASN A 78 -7.47 -4.74 15.75
N ASN A 79 -8.47 -3.87 15.63
CA ASN A 79 -9.20 -3.35 16.79
C ASN A 79 -10.07 -4.48 17.35
N LYS A 80 -9.49 -5.31 18.21
CA LYS A 80 -10.24 -5.97 19.27
C LYS A 80 -10.73 -4.87 20.21
N HIS A 81 -11.95 -4.39 19.97
CA HIS A 81 -12.69 -3.61 20.95
C HIS A 81 -13.85 -4.43 21.49
#